data_AF-R5KH05-F1
#
_entry.id   AF-R5KH05-F1
#
_cell.length_a   1.000
_cell.length_b   1.000
_cell.length_c   1.000
_cell.angle_alpha   90.00
_cell.angle_beta   90.00
_cell.angle_gamma   90.00
#
_symmetry.space_group_name_H-M   'P 1'
#
loop_
_entity.id
_entity.type
_entity.pdbx_description
1 polymer ?
#
loop_
_entity_poly.entity_id
_entity_poly.type
_entity_poly.pdbx_seq_one_letter_code
_entity_poly.pdbx_strand_id
1 'polypeptide(L)'
;MPIQQFIKREKSAGIVLGVSIVIALLLANSPWSEEYFHLFEHKVGFMFNGEPVLYYSLHHWINDGLMSMFFFVVGLELKREFIGGELADPRNTILPIGAAVAGMLVPLLRCGARAQARVHRRRACQPPQHGTANRRRRGRNARSGHNLHPT
;
A
#
# COMPACT_ATOMS: atom_id res chain seq x y z
N MET A 1 -42.06 -2.24 7.70
CA MET A 1 -41.09 -2.27 8.81
C MET A 1 -40.10 -1.11 8.66
N PRO A 2 -39.71 -0.41 9.75
CA PRO A 2 -38.93 0.84 9.72
C PRO A 2 -37.52 0.72 9.08
N ILE A 3 -36.99 -0.51 8.95
CA ILE A 3 -35.73 -0.82 8.26
C ILE A 3 -35.80 -0.46 6.76
N GLN A 4 -36.98 -0.52 6.13
CA GLN A 4 -37.13 -0.19 4.71
C GLN A 4 -37.00 1.31 4.39
N GLN A 5 -37.05 2.19 5.40
CA GLN A 5 -36.85 3.64 5.23
C GLN A 5 -35.40 4.06 5.49
N PHE A 6 -34.65 3.33 6.32
CA PHE A 6 -33.19 3.48 6.47
C PHE A 6 -32.40 3.03 5.23
N ILE A 7 -33.02 2.19 4.39
CA ILE A 7 -32.49 1.66 3.13
C ILE A 7 -32.77 2.61 1.93
N LYS A 8 -33.56 3.68 2.12
CA LYS A 8 -33.64 4.81 1.17
C LYS A 8 -32.53 5.84 1.52
N ARG A 9 -31.46 6.11 0.78
CA ARG A 9 -30.88 5.53 -0.43
C ARG A 9 -29.39 5.96 -0.62
N GLU A 10 -28.82 6.81 0.24
CA GLU A 10 -27.42 7.28 0.13
C GLU A 10 -26.77 7.52 1.51
N LYS A 11 -27.53 8.04 2.48
CA LYS A 11 -27.01 8.40 3.82
C LYS A 11 -26.62 7.20 4.69
N SER A 12 -27.23 6.03 4.49
CA SER A 12 -26.97 4.84 5.31
C SER A 12 -25.58 4.25 5.06
N ALA A 13 -25.07 4.30 3.82
CA ALA A 13 -23.72 3.85 3.49
C ALA A 13 -22.64 4.67 4.25
N GLY A 14 -22.82 5.99 4.33
CA GLY A 14 -21.91 6.87 5.07
C GLY A 14 -21.89 6.60 6.59
N ILE A 15 -23.05 6.29 7.18
CA ILE A 15 -23.14 5.94 8.61
C ILE A 15 -22.42 4.62 8.89
N VAL A 16 -22.64 3.60 8.06
CA VAL A 16 -21.96 2.29 8.19
C VAL A 16 -20.45 2.45 8.05
N LEU A 17 -19.97 3.25 7.09
CA LEU A 17 -18.55 3.53 6.93
C LEU A 17 -17.97 4.27 8.14
N GLY A 18 -18.67 5.28 8.65
CA GLY A 18 -18.25 6.02 9.84
C GLY A 18 -18.12 5.13 11.08
N VAL A 19 -19.11 4.28 11.32
CA VAL A 19 -19.05 3.30 12.43
C VAL A 19 -17.89 2.32 12.24
N SER A 20 -17.67 1.83 11.02
CA SER A 20 -16.53 0.95 10.70
C SER A 20 -15.18 1.60 11.03
N ILE A 21 -14.99 2.88 10.67
CA ILE A 21 -13.76 3.62 10.99
C ILE A 21 -13.57 3.77 12.50
N VAL A 22 -14.63 4.08 13.26
CA VAL A 22 -14.56 4.20 14.72
C VAL A 22 -14.15 2.86 15.34
N ILE A 23 -14.75 1.75 14.90
CA ILE A 23 -14.38 0.41 15.38
C ILE A 23 -12.92 0.10 15.03
N ALA A 24 -12.49 0.39 13.81
CA ALA A 24 -11.10 0.17 13.38
C ALA A 24 -10.10 0.97 14.22
N LEU A 25 -10.40 2.23 14.54
CA LEU A 25 -9.55 3.06 15.41
C LEU A 25 -9.51 2.53 16.84
N LEU A 26 -10.65 2.10 17.40
CA LEU A 26 -10.70 1.52 18.73
C LEU A 26 -9.87 0.23 18.81
N LEU A 27 -9.98 -0.64 17.80
CA LEU A 27 -9.19 -1.88 17.71
C LEU A 27 -7.69 -1.58 17.54
N ALA A 28 -7.33 -0.60 16.71
CA ALA A 28 -5.93 -0.23 16.48
C ALA A 28 -5.25 0.39 17.70
N ASN A 29 -6.00 1.12 18.54
CA ASN A 29 -5.47 1.71 19.79
C ASN A 29 -5.61 0.77 21.00
N SER A 30 -6.23 -0.40 20.83
CA SER A 30 -6.44 -1.38 21.89
C SER A 30 -5.22 -2.30 22.06
N PRO A 31 -4.94 -2.79 23.28
CA PRO A 31 -3.91 -3.81 23.54
C PRO A 31 -4.12 -5.14 22.78
N TRP A 32 -5.31 -5.38 22.20
CA TRP A 32 -5.56 -6.50 21.28
C TRP A 32 -5.04 -6.29 19.85
N SER A 33 -4.37 -5.17 19.59
CA SER A 33 -3.76 -4.90 18.29
C SER A 33 -2.77 -5.99 17.88
N GLU A 34 -1.98 -6.54 18.81
CA GLU A 34 -1.02 -7.61 18.49
C GLU A 34 -1.70 -8.89 17.97
N GLU A 35 -2.78 -9.36 18.60
CA GLU A 35 -3.53 -10.52 18.12
C GLU A 35 -4.22 -10.25 16.77
N TYR A 36 -4.74 -9.04 16.57
CA TYR A 36 -5.32 -8.60 15.30
C TYR A 36 -4.27 -8.57 14.18
N PHE A 37 -3.11 -7.96 14.42
CA PHE A 37 -2.01 -7.96 13.46
C PHE A 37 -1.51 -9.37 13.19
N HIS A 38 -1.42 -10.25 14.19
CA HIS A 38 -0.98 -11.64 14.01
C HIS A 38 -1.95 -12.47 13.14
N LEU A 39 -3.26 -12.20 13.20
CA LEU A 39 -4.27 -12.81 12.32
C LEU A 39 -4.18 -12.29 10.88
N PHE A 40 -3.90 -10.99 10.69
CA PHE A 40 -3.74 -10.38 9.36
C PHE A 40 -2.36 -10.62 8.71
N GLU A 41 -1.33 -10.83 9.53
CA GLU A 41 0.03 -11.24 9.15
C GLU A 41 0.18 -12.75 9.00
N HIS A 42 -0.87 -13.55 9.29
CA HIS A 42 -0.81 -14.98 9.11
C HIS A 42 -0.56 -15.29 7.63
N LYS A 43 0.70 -15.66 7.34
CA LYS A 43 1.23 -15.90 6.00
C LYS A 43 0.61 -17.18 5.45
N VAL A 44 -0.52 -17.05 4.78
CA VAL A 44 -1.09 -18.15 4.00
C VAL A 44 -0.28 -18.30 2.71
N GLY A 45 0.95 -18.79 2.83
CA GLY A 45 1.84 -19.09 1.72
C GLY A 45 1.73 -20.57 1.38
N PHE A 46 1.09 -20.90 0.25
CA PHE A 46 1.18 -22.25 -0.30
C PHE A 46 2.62 -22.49 -0.77
N MET A 47 3.32 -23.44 -0.14
CA MET A 47 4.57 -23.96 -0.67
C MET A 47 4.23 -24.95 -1.78
N PHE A 48 4.67 -24.66 -3.01
CA PHE A 48 4.62 -25.60 -4.11
C PHE A 48 6.07 -25.90 -4.51
N ASN A 49 6.50 -27.16 -4.35
CA ASN A 49 7.86 -27.61 -4.69
C ASN A 49 9.03 -26.84 -4.03
N GLY A 50 8.92 -26.44 -2.75
CA GLY A 50 10.04 -25.83 -2.01
C GLY A 50 10.38 -24.39 -2.41
N GLU A 51 9.67 -23.82 -3.38
CA GLU A 51 9.72 -22.41 -3.72
C GLU A 51 8.43 -21.72 -3.23
N PRO A 52 8.55 -20.58 -2.53
CA PRO A 52 7.42 -19.82 -2.03
C PRO A 52 6.78 -19.02 -3.17
N VAL A 53 5.71 -19.56 -3.75
CA VAL A 53 5.06 -18.99 -4.95
C VAL A 53 4.09 -17.84 -4.63
N LEU A 54 3.56 -17.75 -3.40
CA LEU A 54 2.61 -16.69 -3.00
C LEU A 54 2.99 -16.06 -1.65
N TYR A 55 3.77 -14.99 -1.71
CA TYR A 55 4.12 -14.13 -0.58
C TYR A 55 3.17 -12.93 -0.41
N TYR A 56 1.86 -13.14 -0.50
CA TYR A 56 0.90 -12.06 -0.25
C TYR A 56 0.19 -12.26 1.08
N SER A 57 0.43 -11.36 2.03
CA SER A 57 -0.33 -11.30 3.28
C SER A 57 -1.82 -11.11 2.98
N LEU A 58 -2.70 -11.74 3.76
CA LEU A 58 -4.15 -11.59 3.63
C LEU A 58 -4.58 -10.12 3.60
N HIS A 59 -3.91 -9.27 4.38
CA HIS A 59 -4.11 -7.82 4.35
C HIS A 59 -3.94 -7.20 2.95
N HIS A 60 -2.93 -7.62 2.19
CA HIS A 60 -2.70 -7.07 0.84
C HIS A 60 -3.77 -7.55 -0.14
N TRP A 61 -4.14 -8.83 -0.09
CA TRP A 61 -5.19 -9.38 -0.94
C TRP A 61 -6.54 -8.72 -0.68
N ILE A 62 -6.90 -8.50 0.59
CA ILE A 62 -8.14 -7.81 0.97
C ILE A 62 -8.11 -6.36 0.51
N ASN A 63 -7.00 -5.65 0.68
CA ASN A 63 -6.87 -4.25 0.24
C ASN A 63 -7.04 -4.11 -1.28
N ASP A 64 -6.34 -4.94 -2.05
CA ASP A 64 -6.43 -4.92 -3.51
C ASP A 64 -7.81 -5.38 -4.01
N GLY A 65 -8.37 -6.41 -3.36
CA GLY A 65 -9.71 -6.92 -3.65
C GLY A 65 -10.80 -5.88 -3.40
N LEU A 66 -10.80 -5.27 -2.21
CA LEU A 66 -11.74 -4.19 -1.83
C LEU A 66 -11.59 -2.98 -2.75
N MET A 67 -10.36 -2.57 -3.10
CA MET A 67 -10.13 -1.49 -4.05
C MET A 67 -10.69 -1.83 -5.43
N SER A 68 -10.47 -3.04 -5.93
CA SER A 68 -11.01 -3.46 -7.24
C SER A 68 -12.54 -3.45 -7.24
N MET A 69 -13.18 -3.93 -6.18
CA MET A 69 -14.65 -3.92 -6.04
C MET A 69 -15.18 -2.48 -5.95
N PHE A 70 -14.50 -1.61 -5.17
CA PHE A 70 -14.84 -0.20 -5.06
C PHE A 70 -14.76 0.51 -6.42
N PHE A 71 -13.64 0.37 -7.13
CA PHE A 71 -13.47 0.96 -8.46
C PHE A 71 -14.45 0.39 -9.49
N PHE A 72 -14.83 -0.89 -9.37
CA PHE A 72 -15.84 -1.49 -10.22
C PHE A 72 -17.21 -0.82 -10.03
N VAL A 73 -17.68 -0.67 -8.78
CA VAL A 73 -18.96 0.00 -8.50
C VAL A 73 -18.93 1.47 -8.96
N VAL A 74 -17.88 2.21 -8.60
CA VAL A 74 -17.70 3.61 -9.05
C VAL A 74 -17.64 3.71 -10.58
N GLY A 75 -16.99 2.75 -11.24
CA GLY A 75 -16.92 2.67 -12.69
C GLY A 75 -18.27 2.41 -13.35
N LEU A 76 -19.12 1.56 -12.76
CA LEU A 76 -20.49 1.34 -13.21
C LEU A 76 -21.36 2.59 -13.04
N GLU A 77 -21.22 3.29 -11.91
CA GLU A 77 -21.90 4.56 -11.67
C GLU A 77 -21.48 5.63 -12.67
N LEU A 78 -20.17 5.77 -12.92
CA LEU A 78 -19.63 6.71 -13.89
C LEU A 78 -20.08 6.38 -15.31
N LYS A 79 -20.07 5.10 -15.71
CA LYS A 79 -20.56 4.66 -17.02
C LYS A 79 -22.04 4.95 -17.19
N ARG A 80 -22.86 4.78 -16.14
CA ARG A 80 -24.29 5.10 -16.17
C ARG A 80 -24.51 6.59 -16.44
N GLU A 81 -23.78 7.45 -15.73
CA GLU A 81 -23.87 8.90 -15.89
C GLU A 81 -23.35 9.38 -17.24
N PHE A 82 -22.36 8.68 -17.81
CA PHE A 82 -21.82 8.98 -19.13
C PHE A 82 -22.80 8.66 -20.27
N ILE A 83 -23.62 7.62 -20.13
CA ILE A 83 -24.56 7.16 -21.19
C ILE A 83 -25.93 7.86 -21.09
N GLY A 84 -26.41 8.15 -19.88
CA GLY A 84 -27.78 8.65 -19.67
C GLY A 84 -27.89 9.90 -18.80
N GLY A 85 -26.77 10.55 -18.46
CA GLY A 85 -26.70 11.66 -17.52
C GLY A 85 -26.08 12.93 -18.09
N GLU A 86 -25.82 13.90 -17.20
CA GLU A 86 -25.41 15.27 -17.52
C GLU A 86 -23.95 15.35 -18.05
N LEU A 87 -23.19 14.26 -17.92
CA LEU A 87 -21.80 14.14 -18.42
C LEU A 87 -21.69 13.81 -19.92
N ALA A 88 -22.82 13.53 -20.59
CA ALA A 88 -22.83 13.34 -22.04
C ALA A 88 -22.50 14.64 -22.81
N ASP A 89 -22.72 15.81 -22.19
CA ASP A 89 -22.33 17.09 -22.77
C ASP A 89 -20.84 17.38 -22.46
N PRO A 90 -19.94 17.38 -23.47
CA PRO A 90 -18.52 17.62 -23.26
C PRO A 90 -18.25 19.00 -22.65
N ARG A 91 -19.18 19.96 -22.77
CA ARG A 91 -19.01 21.31 -22.23
C ARG A 91 -19.09 21.35 -20.70
N ASN A 92 -19.91 20.50 -20.09
CA ASN A 92 -20.09 20.44 -18.64
C ASN A 92 -19.00 19.57 -17.96
N THR A 93 -18.40 18.65 -18.72
CA THR A 93 -17.41 17.68 -18.22
C THR A 93 -15.98 18.23 -18.13
N ILE A 94 -15.66 19.31 -18.85
CA ILE A 94 -14.32 19.95 -18.82
C ILE A 94 -13.95 20.49 -17.43
N LEU A 95 -14.92 21.09 -16.73
CA LEU A 95 -14.72 21.69 -15.40
C LEU A 95 -14.33 20.63 -14.33
N PRO A 96 -15.09 19.53 -14.15
CA PRO A 96 -14.71 18.44 -13.25
C PRO A 96 -13.39 17.76 -13.60
N ILE A 97 -13.12 17.51 -14.89
CA ILE A 97 -11.86 16.89 -15.32
C ILE A 97 -10.67 17.79 -14.99
N GLY A 98 -10.78 19.10 -15.28
CA GLY A 98 -9.75 20.07 -14.93
C GLY A 98 -9.49 20.12 -13.42
N ALA A 99 -10.55 20.11 -12.60
CA ALA A 99 -10.45 20.06 -11.16
C ALA A 99 -9.78 18.77 -10.65
N ALA A 100 -10.13 17.60 -11.21
CA ALA A 100 -9.53 16.32 -10.85
C ALA A 100 -8.03 16.27 -11.18
N VAL A 101 -7.65 16.72 -12.38
CA VAL A 101 -6.25 16.78 -12.82
C VAL A 101 -5.44 17.74 -11.95
N ALA A 102 -5.99 18.91 -11.64
CA ALA A 102 -5.34 19.86 -10.72
C ALA A 102 -5.19 19.28 -9.30
N GLY A 103 -6.21 18.59 -8.79
CA GLY A 103 -6.19 17.93 -7.47
C GLY A 103 -5.13 16.83 -7.35
N MET A 104 -4.81 16.13 -8.45
CA MET A 104 -3.73 15.13 -8.47
C MET A 104 -2.34 15.75 -8.71
N LEU A 105 -2.24 16.76 -9.58
CA LEU A 105 -0.97 17.42 -9.93
C LEU A 105 -0.39 18.21 -8.76
N VAL A 106 -1.21 18.92 -7.97
CA VAL A 106 -0.73 19.76 -6.87
C VAL A 106 0.04 18.96 -5.81
N PRO A 107 -0.49 17.83 -5.27
CA PRO A 107 0.26 16.96 -4.38
C PRO A 107 1.45 16.30 -5.07
N LEU A 108 1.30 15.83 -6.32
CA LEU A 108 2.37 15.17 -7.06
C LEU A 108 3.60 16.08 -7.22
N LEU A 109 3.39 17.34 -7.61
CA LEU A 109 4.47 18.32 -7.76
C LEU A 109 5.05 18.74 -6.40
N ARG A 110 4.19 19.02 -5.40
CA ARG A 110 4.64 19.51 -4.09
C ARG A 110 5.35 18.43 -3.27
N CYS A 111 4.78 17.23 -3.21
CA CYS A 111 5.39 16.09 -2.52
C CYS A 111 6.50 15.47 -3.35
N GLY A 112 6.37 15.36 -4.67
CA GLY A 112 7.42 14.85 -5.55
C GLY A 112 8.69 15.69 -5.45
N ALA A 113 8.58 17.02 -5.53
CA ALA A 113 9.72 17.92 -5.34
C ALA A 113 10.38 17.77 -3.96
N ARG A 114 9.57 17.65 -2.89
CA ARG A 114 10.09 17.43 -1.51
C ARG A 114 10.70 16.04 -1.34
N ALA A 115 10.12 15.02 -1.95
CA ALA A 115 10.58 13.65 -1.89
C ALA A 115 11.89 13.47 -2.67
N GLN A 116 11.98 14.01 -3.89
CA GLN A 116 13.22 14.02 -4.68
C GLN A 116 14.32 14.81 -3.98
N ALA A 117 14.02 15.98 -3.40
CA ALA A 117 15.01 16.72 -2.61
C ALA A 117 15.51 15.92 -1.39
N ARG A 118 14.63 15.16 -0.72
CA ARG A 118 14.99 14.30 0.42
C ARG A 118 15.79 13.06 -0.01
N VAL A 119 15.44 12.43 -1.14
CA VAL A 119 16.17 11.28 -1.71
C VAL A 119 17.55 11.71 -2.21
N HIS A 120 17.65 12.86 -2.87
CA HIS A 120 18.91 13.39 -3.38
C HIS A 120 19.86 13.77 -2.24
N ARG A 121 19.35 14.33 -1.12
CA ARG A 121 20.13 14.54 0.11
C ARG A 121 20.57 13.23 0.76
N ARG A 122 19.69 12.21 0.82
CA ARG A 122 20.05 10.89 1.38
C ARG A 122 21.12 10.18 0.55
N ARG A 123 21.06 10.28 -0.78
CA ARG A 123 22.12 9.75 -1.69
C ARG A 123 23.44 10.51 -1.54
N ALA A 124 23.43 11.82 -1.30
CA ALA A 124 24.64 12.61 -1.07
C ALA A 124 25.33 12.31 0.27
N CYS A 125 24.58 11.87 1.29
CA CYS A 125 25.13 11.42 2.58
C CYS A 125 25.42 9.91 2.63
N GLN A 126 25.19 9.14 1.56
CA GLN A 126 25.54 7.73 1.51
C GLN A 126 27.05 7.64 1.25
N PRO A 127 27.89 7.20 2.22
CA PRO A 127 29.31 7.03 1.97
C PRO A 127 29.52 5.99 0.86
N PRO A 128 30.58 6.11 0.05
CA PRO A 128 30.84 5.19 -1.04
C PRO A 128 31.00 3.76 -0.50
N GLN A 129 30.03 2.89 -0.79
CA GLN A 129 30.06 1.45 -0.50
C GLN A 129 30.93 0.68 -1.52
N HIS A 130 32.01 1.29 -1.99
CA HIS A 130 33.03 0.58 -2.76
C HIS A 130 34.16 0.13 -1.81
N GLY A 131 34.11 -1.16 -1.42
CA GLY A 131 35.35 -1.91 -1.23
C GLY A 131 35.83 -2.29 0.18
N THR A 132 34.99 -2.37 1.21
CA THR A 132 35.47 -2.72 2.58
C THR A 132 34.89 -3.99 3.20
N ALA A 133 34.40 -4.96 2.42
CA ALA A 133 33.94 -6.25 2.95
C ALA A 133 34.84 -7.47 2.63
N ASN A 134 35.81 -7.34 1.72
CA ASN A 134 36.64 -8.50 1.31
C ASN A 134 38.04 -8.55 1.97
N ARG A 135 38.52 -7.47 2.59
CA ARG A 135 39.87 -7.45 3.19
C ARG A 135 39.98 -8.17 4.53
N ARG A 136 38.87 -8.34 5.27
CA ARG A 136 38.87 -9.05 6.58
C ARG A 136 38.84 -10.57 6.48
N ARG A 137 38.38 -11.17 5.37
CA ARG A 137 38.45 -12.63 5.17
C ARG A 137 39.83 -13.11 4.73
N ARG A 138 40.61 -12.29 4.01
CA ARG A 138 41.95 -12.67 3.53
C ARG A 138 43.03 -12.70 4.62
N GLY A 139 42.87 -11.95 5.71
CA GLY A 139 43.81 -11.93 6.84
C GLY A 139 43.67 -13.10 7.84
N ARG A 140 42.50 -13.75 7.91
CA ARG A 140 42.31 -14.95 8.77
C ARG A 140 42.79 -16.23 8.09
N ASN A 141 42.68 -16.33 6.77
CA ASN A 141 43.08 -17.54 6.04
C ASN A 141 44.60 -17.72 5.87
N ALA A 142 45.39 -16.64 5.98
CA ALA A 142 46.84 -16.72 5.88
C ALA A 142 47.53 -17.13 7.20
N ARG A 143 46.81 -17.15 8.33
CA ARG A 143 47.37 -17.45 9.66
C ARG A 143 47.08 -18.90 10.12
N SER A 144 46.34 -19.68 9.33
CA SER A 144 45.93 -21.05 9.67
C SER A 144 46.68 -22.14 8.88
N GLY A 145 47.71 -21.79 8.11
CA GLY A 145 48.47 -22.72 7.27
C GLY A 145 49.89 -23.04 7.77
N HIS A 146 50.31 -22.54 8.93
CA HIS A 146 51.71 -22.62 9.37
C HIS A 146 51.86 -23.16 10.81
N ASN A 147 51.15 -24.24 11.14
CA ASN A 147 51.41 -25.06 12.33
C ASN A 147 50.93 -26.51 12.10
N LEU A 148 51.62 -27.25 11.23
CA LEU A 148 51.74 -28.71 11.37
C LEU A 148 53.23 -29.08 11.37
N HIS A 149 53.70 -29.25 12.62
CA HIS A 149 54.79 -30.05 13.18
C HIS A 149 56.15 -30.26 12.45
N PRO A 150 57.27 -30.10 13.19
CA PRO A 150 58.56 -30.68 12.85
C PRO A 150 58.64 -32.15 13.32
N THR A 151 59.24 -33.01 12.51
CA THR A 151 60.13 -34.15 12.78
C THR A 151 60.28 -34.95 11.51
#